data_AF-A0A8J6AJY9-F1
#
_entry.id   AF-A0A8J6AJY9-F1
#
_cell.length_a   1.000
_cell.length_b   1.000
_cell.length_c   1.000
_cell.angle_alpha   90.00
_cell.angle_beta   90.00
_cell.angle_gamma   90.00
#
_symmetry.space_group_name_H-M   'P 1'
#
loop_
_entity.id
_entity.type
_entity.pdbx_description
1 polymer ?
#
loop_
_entity_poly.entity_id
_entity_poly.type
_entity_poly.pdbx_seq_one_letter_code
_entity_poly.pdbx_strand_id
1 'polypeptide(L)'
;MATLQGGLLGPDPGALSPAQLEQLRKFKVGAPHPPASVKVLIQTRIANEKYLRTHKEVELLISGFFREMFLKRPDNIPEFAADDFFFLILIPDYFTDPRLPNKIHMQLIKEKKAA
;
A
#
# COMPACT_ATOMS: atom_id res chain seq x y z
N MET A 1 -9.44 -12.52 -66.28
CA MET A 1 -10.27 -11.40 -65.80
C MET A 1 -9.74 -10.93 -64.45
N ALA A 2 -9.62 -9.61 -64.31
CA ALA A 2 -9.42 -8.78 -63.11
C ALA A 2 -8.32 -9.11 -62.08
N THR A 3 -7.20 -8.38 -62.22
CA THR A 3 -6.36 -7.90 -61.13
C THR A 3 -7.18 -6.95 -60.24
N LEU A 4 -7.27 -7.19 -58.93
CA LEU A 4 -7.78 -6.19 -57.99
C LEU A 4 -6.63 -5.63 -57.14
N GLN A 5 -6.21 -4.43 -57.52
CA GLN A 5 -5.44 -3.52 -56.69
C GLN A 5 -6.29 -3.02 -55.51
N GLY A 6 -5.61 -2.77 -54.39
CA GLY A 6 -5.83 -1.54 -53.62
C GLY A 6 -6.99 -1.53 -52.64
N GLY A 7 -6.71 -1.92 -51.40
CA GLY A 7 -7.46 -1.48 -50.23
C GLY A 7 -6.47 -1.08 -49.15
N LEU A 8 -6.08 0.20 -49.13
CA LEU A 8 -5.35 0.79 -48.02
C LEU A 8 -6.21 0.59 -46.76
N LEU A 9 -5.85 -0.38 -45.91
CA LEU A 9 -6.47 -0.53 -44.60
C LEU A 9 -6.09 0.72 -43.81
N GLY A 10 -6.97 1.72 -43.83
CA GLY A 10 -6.90 2.83 -42.90
C GLY A 10 -6.88 2.31 -41.46
N PRO A 11 -6.36 3.09 -40.50
CA PRO A 11 -6.38 2.72 -39.09
C PRO A 11 -7.81 2.32 -38.71
N ASP A 12 -7.97 1.12 -38.14
CA ASP A 12 -9.26 0.59 -37.69
C ASP A 12 -10.02 1.70 -36.94
N PRO A 13 -11.23 2.09 -37.38
CA PRO A 13 -11.98 3.17 -36.75
C PRO A 13 -12.33 2.89 -35.27
N GLY A 14 -12.18 1.64 -34.81
CA GLY A 14 -12.26 1.27 -33.39
C GLY A 14 -10.93 1.32 -32.64
N ALA A 15 -9.79 1.54 -33.31
CA ALA A 15 -8.48 1.59 -32.68
C ALA A 15 -8.27 2.92 -31.94
N LEU A 16 -7.90 2.82 -30.67
CA LEU A 16 -7.54 3.98 -29.86
C LEU A 16 -6.36 4.71 -30.49
N SER A 17 -6.47 6.04 -30.59
CA SER A 17 -5.34 6.87 -30.99
C SER A 17 -4.17 6.71 -29.99
N PRO A 18 -2.92 6.96 -30.41
CA PRO A 18 -1.77 6.92 -29.51
C PRO A 18 -1.94 7.78 -28.25
N ALA A 19 -2.61 8.93 -28.37
CA ALA A 19 -2.93 9.82 -27.26
C ALA A 19 -3.95 9.21 -26.28
N GLN A 20 -4.99 8.53 -26.78
CA GLN A 20 -5.96 7.82 -25.95
C GLN A 20 -5.32 6.63 -25.23
N LEU A 21 -4.39 5.93 -25.88
CA LEU A 21 -3.58 4.87 -25.29
C LEU A 21 -2.66 5.38 -24.17
N GLU A 22 -2.04 6.54 -24.33
CA GLU A 22 -1.26 7.22 -23.28
C GLU A 22 -2.14 7.60 -22.08
N GLN A 23 -3.36 8.07 -22.34
CA GLN A 23 -4.32 8.44 -21.30
C GLN A 23 -4.83 7.23 -20.52
N LEU A 24 -5.12 6.11 -21.20
CA LEU A 24 -5.52 4.85 -20.56
C LEU A 24 -4.41 4.22 -19.71
N ARG A 25 -3.14 4.38 -20.11
CA ARG A 25 -1.99 3.91 -19.32
C ARG A 25 -1.89 4.56 -17.94
N LYS A 26 -2.50 5.73 -17.74
CA LYS A 26 -2.58 6.41 -16.42
C LYS A 26 -3.53 5.70 -15.44
N PHE A 27 -4.47 4.90 -15.94
CA PHE A 27 -5.50 4.23 -15.15
C PHE A 27 -5.28 2.71 -15.01
N LYS A 28 -4.33 2.14 -15.75
CA LYS A 28 -4.04 0.70 -15.69
C LYS A 28 -3.12 0.38 -14.51
N VAL A 29 -3.66 -0.23 -13.47
CA VAL A 29 -2.88 -0.89 -12.41
C VAL A 29 -2.09 -2.05 -13.04
N GLY A 30 -0.75 -1.95 -13.10
CA GLY A 30 0.14 -3.04 -13.51
C GLY A 30 0.76 -3.00 -14.92
N ALA A 31 0.61 -1.93 -15.71
CA ALA A 31 1.34 -1.81 -16.98
C ALA A 31 2.81 -1.38 -16.76
N PRO A 32 3.78 -1.81 -17.59
CA PRO A 32 5.15 -1.29 -17.57
C PRO A 32 5.09 0.20 -17.91
N HIS A 33 5.34 1.02 -16.92
CA HIS A 33 5.18 2.46 -16.99
C HIS A 33 6.47 3.06 -17.61
N PRO A 34 6.40 4.00 -18.59
CA PRO A 34 7.58 4.56 -19.26
C PRO A 34 8.48 5.33 -18.27
N PRO A 35 9.75 5.64 -18.60
CA PRO A 35 10.79 6.10 -17.65
C PRO A 35 10.49 7.36 -16.81
N ALA A 36 9.39 8.07 -17.05
CA ALA A 36 8.82 9.05 -16.11
C ALA A 36 8.43 8.46 -14.73
N SER A 37 8.32 7.13 -14.63
CA SER A 37 7.90 6.38 -13.45
C SER A 37 8.92 6.39 -12.31
N VAL A 38 10.20 6.36 -12.63
CA VAL A 38 11.25 6.18 -11.60
C VAL A 38 11.31 7.39 -10.68
N LYS A 39 11.18 8.61 -11.23
CA LYS A 39 11.12 9.84 -10.43
C LYS A 39 9.91 9.86 -9.50
N VAL A 40 8.74 9.43 -9.99
CA VAL A 40 7.51 9.34 -9.18
C VAL A 40 7.69 8.32 -8.06
N LEU A 41 8.20 7.12 -8.36
CA LEU A 41 8.47 6.08 -7.37
C LEU A 41 9.47 6.53 -6.30
N ILE A 42 10.54 7.22 -6.70
CA ILE A 42 11.53 7.77 -5.77
C ILE A 42 10.89 8.83 -4.88
N GLN A 43 10.13 9.77 -5.44
CA GLN A 43 9.45 10.80 -4.65
C GLN A 43 8.42 10.20 -3.68
N THR A 44 7.67 9.18 -4.10
CA THR A 44 6.75 8.44 -3.22
C THR A 44 7.52 7.75 -2.09
N ARG A 45 8.65 7.10 -2.38
CA ARG A 45 9.46 6.45 -1.33
C ARG A 45 10.02 7.47 -0.33
N ILE A 46 10.50 8.61 -0.81
CA ILE A 46 11.00 9.71 0.04
C ILE A 46 9.86 10.26 0.92
N ALA A 47 8.67 10.46 0.34
CA ALA A 47 7.51 10.96 1.08
C ALA A 47 7.08 9.96 2.17
N ASN A 48 7.03 8.66 1.84
CA ASN A 48 6.70 7.60 2.79
C ASN A 48 7.75 7.52 3.91
N GLU A 49 9.03 7.57 3.57
CA GLU A 49 10.09 7.54 4.59
C GLU A 49 10.03 8.77 5.50
N LYS A 50 9.80 9.96 4.93
CA LYS A 50 9.60 11.17 5.72
C LYS A 50 8.42 11.01 6.66
N TYR A 51 7.29 10.49 6.18
CA TYR A 51 6.13 10.19 7.01
C TYR A 51 6.50 9.23 8.16
N LEU A 52 7.11 8.09 7.85
CA LEU A 52 7.52 7.12 8.87
C LEU A 52 8.48 7.71 9.92
N ARG A 53 9.39 8.60 9.52
CA ARG A 53 10.35 9.26 10.44
C ARG A 53 9.71 10.35 11.30
N THR A 54 8.70 11.06 10.80
CA THR A 54 8.05 12.16 11.55
C THR A 54 6.88 11.70 12.41
N HIS A 55 6.30 10.53 12.10
CA HIS A 55 5.13 9.98 12.78
C HIS A 55 5.53 8.90 13.79
N LYS A 56 5.93 9.32 15.00
CA LYS A 56 6.36 8.41 16.07
C LYS A 56 5.29 7.40 16.51
N GLU A 57 4.02 7.71 16.30
CA GLU A 57 2.93 6.76 16.51
C GLU A 57 3.11 5.47 15.70
N VAL A 58 3.66 5.56 14.48
CA VAL A 58 3.89 4.41 13.61
C VAL A 58 5.01 3.53 14.16
N GLU A 59 6.07 4.15 14.68
CA GLU A 59 7.16 3.44 15.35
C GLU A 59 6.68 2.70 16.61
N LEU A 60 5.87 3.37 17.44
CA LEU A 60 5.29 2.76 18.63
C LEU A 60 4.33 1.61 18.29
N LEU A 61 3.53 1.76 17.24
CA LEU A 61 2.65 0.69 16.75
C LEU A 61 3.46 -0.54 16.32
N ILE A 62 4.47 -0.35 15.46
CA ILE A 62 5.28 -1.44 14.92
C ILE A 62 6.11 -2.11 16.03
N SER A 63 6.79 -1.33 16.87
CA SER A 63 7.61 -1.86 17.96
C SER A 63 6.78 -2.59 19.01
N GLY A 64 5.62 -2.05 19.39
CA GLY A 64 4.70 -2.72 20.30
C GLY A 64 4.12 -4.01 19.72
N PHE A 65 3.84 -4.04 18.40
CA PHE A 65 3.39 -5.27 17.72
C PHE A 65 4.46 -6.36 17.79
N PHE A 66 5.71 -6.04 17.41
CA PHE A 66 6.82 -6.99 17.50
C PHE A 66 7.07 -7.46 18.93
N ARG A 67 6.97 -6.56 19.91
CA ARG A 67 7.09 -6.92 21.32
C ARG A 67 6.05 -7.98 21.69
N GLU A 68 4.77 -7.77 21.37
CA GLU A 68 3.72 -8.73 21.67
C GLU A 68 3.86 -10.04 20.87
N MET A 69 4.27 -9.95 19.61
CA MET A 69 4.54 -11.12 18.77
C MET A 69 5.68 -11.99 19.34
N PHE A 70 6.81 -11.39 19.75
CA PHE A 70 7.93 -12.13 20.34
C PHE A 70 7.60 -12.73 21.71
N LEU A 71 6.72 -12.05 22.47
CA LEU A 71 6.26 -12.55 23.77
C LEU A 71 5.29 -13.72 23.63
N LYS A 72 4.31 -13.62 22.72
CA LYS A 72 3.25 -14.63 22.55
C LYS A 72 3.63 -15.76 21.60
N ARG A 73 4.59 -15.52 20.69
CA ARG A 73 5.06 -16.44 19.64
C ARG A 73 3.90 -17.14 18.92
N PRO A 74 3.00 -16.37 18.27
CA PRO A 74 1.87 -16.96 17.58
C PRO A 74 2.33 -17.84 16.41
N ASP A 75 1.66 -18.96 16.20
CA ASP A 75 1.90 -19.85 15.06
C ASP A 75 1.45 -19.21 13.74
N ASN A 76 0.45 -18.32 13.80
CA ASN A 76 -0.11 -17.58 12.66
C ASN A 76 -0.01 -16.07 12.89
N ILE A 77 1.01 -15.44 12.29
CA ILE A 77 1.28 -14.00 12.45
C ILE A 77 0.18 -13.12 11.81
N PRO A 78 -0.32 -13.41 10.59
CA PRO A 78 -1.46 -12.67 10.02
C PRO A 78 -2.70 -12.68 10.90
N GLU A 79 -3.09 -13.85 11.42
CA GLU A 79 -4.25 -13.99 12.32
C GLU A 79 -4.01 -13.26 13.65
N PHE A 80 -2.80 -13.31 14.18
CA PHE A 80 -2.46 -12.51 15.36
C PHE A 80 -2.52 -10.98 15.12
N ALA A 81 -2.34 -10.55 13.86
CA ALA A 81 -2.35 -9.14 13.48
C ALA A 81 -3.75 -8.63 13.09
N ALA A 82 -4.56 -9.47 12.46
CA ALA A 82 -5.84 -9.10 11.87
C ALA A 82 -7.00 -9.82 12.56
N ASP A 83 -8.13 -9.11 12.64
CA ASP A 83 -9.43 -9.68 13.00
C ASP A 83 -9.94 -10.55 11.84
N ASP A 84 -9.35 -11.73 11.63
CA ASP A 84 -9.86 -12.68 10.65
C ASP A 84 -10.99 -13.50 11.31
N PHE A 85 -12.19 -13.14 10.87
CA PHE A 85 -13.53 -13.27 11.43
C PHE A 85 -14.03 -14.69 11.84
N PHE A 86 -13.19 -15.68 12.12
CA PHE A 86 -13.71 -17.01 12.45
C PHE A 86 -12.78 -17.83 13.35
N PHE A 87 -12.70 -17.49 14.66
CA PHE A 87 -12.86 -18.44 15.77
C PHE A 87 -12.71 -17.75 17.15
N LEU A 88 -13.85 -17.40 17.74
CA LEU A 88 -14.16 -17.37 19.19
C LEU A 88 -13.18 -16.70 20.19
N ILE A 89 -13.51 -15.45 20.54
CA ILE A 89 -13.65 -14.92 21.93
C ILE A 89 -12.40 -14.83 22.85
N LEU A 90 -11.23 -15.40 22.54
CA LEU A 90 -10.16 -15.54 23.55
C LEU A 90 -8.85 -14.77 23.33
N ILE A 91 -8.66 -14.03 22.23
CA ILE A 91 -7.44 -13.25 22.04
C ILE A 91 -7.82 -11.85 21.51
N PRO A 92 -7.62 -10.76 22.28
CA PRO A 92 -7.66 -9.43 21.69
C PRO A 92 -6.42 -9.29 20.80
N ASP A 93 -6.65 -9.30 19.50
CA ASP A 93 -5.63 -9.11 18.47
C ASP A 93 -5.03 -7.71 18.55
N TYR A 94 -3.75 -7.60 18.19
CA TYR A 94 -2.97 -6.42 18.57
C TYR A 94 -3.51 -5.13 17.94
N PHE A 95 -3.83 -5.14 16.64
CA PHE A 95 -4.24 -3.94 15.91
C PHE A 95 -5.73 -3.60 16.06
N THR A 96 -6.55 -4.54 16.53
CA THR A 96 -7.99 -4.34 16.75
C THR A 96 -8.34 -4.06 18.21
N ASP A 97 -7.36 -4.11 19.12
CA ASP A 97 -7.55 -3.69 20.52
C ASP A 97 -8.07 -2.25 20.58
N PRO A 98 -9.33 -2.01 21.04
CA PRO A 98 -9.91 -0.67 21.10
C PRO A 98 -9.17 0.26 22.07
N ARG A 99 -8.32 -0.30 22.94
CA ARG A 99 -7.49 0.46 23.88
C ARG A 99 -6.15 0.87 23.26
N LEU A 100 -5.76 0.29 22.12
CA LEU A 100 -4.48 0.57 21.47
C LEU A 100 -4.28 2.07 21.15
N PRO A 101 -5.26 2.80 20.59
CA PRO A 101 -5.07 4.23 20.31
C PRO A 101 -4.70 5.03 21.57
N ASN A 102 -5.37 4.74 22.70
CA ASN A 102 -5.09 5.37 23.98
C ASN A 102 -3.72 4.97 24.53
N LYS A 103 -3.32 3.69 24.41
CA LYS A 103 -1.99 3.23 24.81
C LYS A 103 -0.88 3.97 24.04
N ILE A 104 -1.02 4.11 22.72
CA ILE A 104 -0.06 4.83 21.88
C ILE A 104 -0.04 6.32 22.26
N HIS A 105 -1.19 6.95 22.43
CA HIS A 105 -1.26 8.36 22.84
C HIS A 105 -0.55 8.63 24.17
N MET A 106 -0.76 7.76 25.16
CA MET A 106 -0.08 7.87 26.46
C MET A 106 1.43 7.70 26.34
N GLN A 107 1.91 6.80 25.47
CA GLN A 107 3.35 6.64 25.22
C GLN A 107 3.95 7.86 24.53
N LEU A 108 3.27 8.44 23.54
CA LEU A 108 3.70 9.67 22.90
C LEU A 108 3.84 10.83 23.89
N ILE A 109 2.88 10.97 24.82
CA ILE A 109 2.96 12.00 25.88
C ILE A 109 4.19 11.75 26.77
N LYS A 110 4.48 10.50 27.11
CA LYS A 110 5.65 10.15 27.95
C LYS A 110 6.96 10.47 27.24
N GLU A 111 7.11 10.10 25.97
CA GLU A 111 8.31 10.40 25.19
C GLU A 111 8.53 11.90 25.03
N LYS A 112 7.48 12.67 24.74
CA LYS A 112 7.56 14.15 24.66
C LYS A 112 7.97 14.81 25.98
N LYS A 113 7.69 14.18 27.11
CA LYS A 113 8.11 14.68 28.44
C LYS A 113 9.54 14.28 28.80
N ALA A 114 10.11 13.30 28.11
CA ALA A 114 11.44 12.76 28.39
C ALA A 114 12.54 13.33 27.45
N ALA A 115 12.13 13.99 26.36
CA ALA A 115 13.00 14.73 25.42
C ALA A 115 13.12 16.20 25.82
#